data_AF-A0A7J2MVE5-F1
#
_entry.id   AF-A0A7J2MVE5-F1
#
_cell.length_a   1.000
_cell.length_b   1.000
_cell.length_c   1.000
_cell.angle_alpha   90.00
_cell.angle_beta   90.00
_cell.angle_gamma   90.00
#
_symmetry.space_group_name_H-M   'P 1'
#
loop_
_entity.id
_entity.type
_entity.pdbx_description
1 polymer ?
#
loop_
_entity_poly.entity_id
_entity_poly.type
_entity_poly.pdbx_seq_one_letter_code
_entity_poly.pdbx_strand_id
1 'polypeptide(L)'
;NKSAYKDEINEKNWYEILKRDGIRFGFSNPNDDPCGYRSLMVIQLAEIYYKNDSIFDELIEKNSGIKSMERNGKFIIEVPPTAELNINTDKIAMRSAEIDLMATLETGDIDYLFIYRSVAYQHRYSGVYFIELPEEIDLSNPSFVDVYSKVVVNFLTGKIIEAKPIIYGITIPLNAQNKDNAINFLILLLNETGQKIFEENGQIPIVPAICDNIENLPIQLRKYVVEK
;
A
#
# COMPACT_ATOMS: atom_id res chain seq x y z
N ASN A 1 13.79 0.35 -17.54
CA ASN A 1 13.15 1.59 -17.09
C ASN A 1 13.01 2.59 -18.24
N LYS A 2 11.76 2.75 -18.71
CA LYS A 2 11.34 3.66 -19.77
C LYS A 2 10.57 4.90 -19.25
N SER A 3 10.35 5.00 -17.95
CA SER A 3 9.58 6.08 -17.32
C SER A 3 10.22 7.45 -17.56
N ALA A 4 9.41 8.43 -17.91
CA ALA A 4 9.84 9.82 -18.04
C ALA A 4 10.28 10.38 -16.69
N TYR A 5 11.39 11.13 -16.67
CA TYR A 5 11.99 11.75 -15.45
C TYR A 5 12.48 10.76 -14.37
N LYS A 6 12.75 9.50 -14.74
CA LYS A 6 13.29 8.48 -13.82
C LYS A 6 14.57 8.88 -13.07
N ASP A 7 15.38 9.77 -13.66
CA ASP A 7 16.65 10.24 -13.08
C ASP A 7 16.47 11.50 -12.20
N GLU A 8 15.27 12.11 -12.21
CA GLU A 8 14.92 13.28 -11.39
C GLU A 8 14.06 12.92 -10.17
N ILE A 9 13.21 11.90 -10.31
CA ILE A 9 12.25 11.52 -9.27
C ILE A 9 12.94 10.95 -8.03
N ASN A 10 12.49 11.38 -6.86
CA ASN A 10 12.94 10.91 -5.55
C ASN A 10 11.86 11.11 -4.48
N GLU A 11 12.15 10.70 -3.25
CA GLU A 11 11.25 10.81 -2.10
C GLU A 11 10.71 12.24 -1.89
N LYS A 12 11.43 13.29 -2.30
CA LYS A 12 11.07 14.69 -1.99
C LYS A 12 10.24 15.36 -3.06
N ASN A 13 10.20 14.84 -4.28
CA ASN A 13 9.61 15.52 -5.44
C ASN A 13 8.67 14.66 -6.28
N TRP A 14 8.40 13.41 -5.89
CA TRP A 14 7.59 12.49 -6.68
C TRP A 14 6.25 13.09 -7.08
N TYR A 15 5.57 13.78 -6.18
CA TYR A 15 4.28 14.40 -6.44
C TYR A 15 4.38 15.55 -7.46
N GLU A 16 5.49 16.30 -7.49
CA GLU A 16 5.74 17.32 -8.49
C GLU A 16 6.01 16.71 -9.88
N ILE A 17 6.72 15.57 -9.94
CA ILE A 17 6.89 14.83 -11.19
C ILE A 17 5.55 14.30 -11.70
N LEU A 18 4.74 13.70 -10.81
CA LEU A 18 3.42 13.18 -11.17
C LEU A 18 2.46 14.27 -11.67
N LYS A 19 2.61 15.53 -11.24
CA LYS A 19 1.79 16.66 -11.73
C LYS A 19 2.10 17.04 -13.18
N ARG A 20 3.34 16.84 -13.66
CA ARG A 20 3.78 17.32 -15.00
C ARG A 20 2.89 16.81 -16.12
N ASP A 21 2.65 17.67 -17.12
CA ASP A 21 1.94 17.28 -18.34
C ASP A 21 2.68 16.14 -19.06
N GLY A 22 1.90 15.22 -19.63
CA GLY A 22 2.43 14.03 -20.30
C GLY A 22 2.87 12.89 -19.38
N ILE A 23 2.90 13.10 -18.05
CA ILE A 23 3.15 12.03 -17.09
C ILE A 23 1.87 11.28 -16.74
N ARG A 24 1.92 9.96 -16.89
CA ARG A 24 0.82 9.05 -16.59
C ARG A 24 1.23 8.08 -15.49
N PHE A 25 0.43 8.00 -14.44
CA PHE A 25 0.68 7.08 -13.32
C PHE A 25 -0.48 6.10 -13.12
N GLY A 26 -0.23 5.02 -12.40
CA GLY A 26 -1.21 3.97 -12.14
C GLY A 26 -1.51 3.77 -10.67
N PHE A 27 -2.74 3.36 -10.38
CA PHE A 27 -3.16 2.70 -9.15
C PHE A 27 -4.37 1.81 -9.46
N SER A 28 -4.59 0.75 -8.69
CA SER A 28 -5.73 -0.15 -8.87
C SER A 28 -7.04 0.46 -8.40
N ASN A 29 -8.16 -0.14 -8.79
CA ASN A 29 -9.48 0.39 -8.46
C ASN A 29 -9.68 0.40 -6.93
N PRO A 30 -9.90 1.56 -6.30
CA PRO A 30 -10.08 1.63 -4.85
C PRO A 30 -11.29 0.84 -4.35
N ASN A 31 -12.32 0.63 -5.18
CA ASN A 31 -13.49 -0.19 -4.80
C ASN A 31 -13.18 -1.70 -4.76
N ASP A 32 -12.17 -2.17 -5.50
CA ASP A 32 -11.90 -3.59 -5.70
C ASP A 32 -10.67 -4.08 -4.91
N ASP A 33 -9.65 -3.21 -4.77
CA ASP A 33 -8.32 -3.60 -4.30
C ASP A 33 -7.80 -2.69 -3.16
N PRO A 34 -7.30 -3.26 -2.05
CA PRO A 34 -6.50 -2.56 -1.06
C PRO A 34 -5.42 -1.64 -1.57
N CYS A 35 -4.66 -2.01 -2.60
CA CYS A 35 -3.61 -1.14 -3.13
C CYS A 35 -4.20 0.17 -3.69
N GLY A 36 -5.41 0.09 -4.25
CA GLY A 36 -6.13 1.21 -4.85
C GLY A 36 -6.54 2.26 -3.83
N TYR A 37 -7.18 1.89 -2.73
CA TYR A 37 -7.52 2.89 -1.71
C TYR A 37 -6.31 3.31 -0.87
N ARG A 38 -5.28 2.47 -0.76
CA ARG A 38 -4.02 2.85 -0.09
C ARG A 38 -3.24 3.88 -0.87
N SER A 39 -3.28 3.87 -2.22
CA SER A 39 -2.65 4.94 -3.01
C SER A 39 -3.28 6.30 -2.68
N LEU A 40 -4.61 6.37 -2.55
CA LEU A 40 -5.33 7.58 -2.14
C LEU A 40 -4.93 8.03 -0.73
N MET A 41 -4.79 7.08 0.21
CA MET A 41 -4.31 7.37 1.57
C MET A 41 -2.91 7.97 1.55
N VAL A 42 -1.98 7.37 0.83
CA VAL A 42 -0.59 7.85 0.71
C VAL A 42 -0.54 9.26 0.11
N ILE A 43 -1.30 9.50 -0.96
CA ILE A 43 -1.35 10.79 -1.64
C ILE A 43 -1.95 11.87 -0.72
N GLN A 44 -2.99 11.56 0.05
CA GLN A 44 -3.57 12.50 1.01
C GLN A 44 -2.64 12.76 2.20
N LEU A 45 -1.97 11.73 2.72
CA LEU A 45 -0.98 11.86 3.79
C LEU A 45 0.22 12.72 3.35
N ALA A 46 0.55 12.71 2.05
CA ALA A 46 1.59 13.54 1.49
C ALA A 46 1.33 15.04 1.71
N GLU A 47 0.07 15.49 1.71
CA GLU A 47 -0.25 16.91 1.97
C GLU A 47 0.17 17.34 3.38
N ILE A 48 -0.07 16.47 4.36
CA ILE A 48 0.32 16.67 5.75
C ILE A 48 1.85 16.68 5.87
N TYR A 49 2.52 15.73 5.22
CA TYR A 49 3.97 15.56 5.33
C TYR A 49 4.75 16.67 4.63
N TYR A 50 4.43 16.97 3.37
CA TYR A 50 5.11 17.99 2.56
C TYR A 50 4.59 19.41 2.80
N LYS A 51 3.56 19.58 3.64
CA LYS A 51 2.88 20.86 3.93
C LYS A 51 2.41 21.54 2.64
N ASN A 52 1.74 20.76 1.79
CA ASN A 52 1.24 21.18 0.49
C ASN A 52 -0.20 20.68 0.34
N ASP A 53 -1.17 21.59 0.42
CA ASP A 53 -2.61 21.35 0.43
C ASP A 53 -3.22 21.16 -0.98
N SER A 54 -2.39 20.96 -2.00
CA SER A 54 -2.84 20.79 -3.40
C SER A 54 -2.45 19.46 -4.03
N ILE A 55 -1.77 18.56 -3.31
CA ILE A 55 -1.25 17.32 -3.88
C ILE A 55 -2.41 16.41 -4.28
N PHE A 56 -3.38 16.22 -3.40
CA PHE A 56 -4.54 15.37 -3.66
C PHE A 56 -5.44 15.98 -4.73
N ASP A 57 -5.64 17.29 -4.67
CA ASP A 57 -6.45 18.03 -5.65
C ASP A 57 -5.91 17.89 -7.08
N GLU A 58 -4.62 18.14 -7.27
CA GLU A 58 -3.99 18.12 -8.60
C GLU A 58 -3.82 16.70 -9.15
N LEU A 59 -3.53 15.72 -8.30
CA LEU A 59 -3.29 14.34 -8.74
C LEU A 59 -4.58 13.55 -8.88
N ILE A 60 -5.53 13.68 -7.95
CA ILE A 60 -6.71 12.83 -7.85
C ILE A 60 -7.99 13.57 -8.22
N GLU A 61 -8.34 14.66 -7.53
CA GLU A 61 -9.64 15.30 -7.70
C GLU A 61 -9.87 15.87 -9.11
N LYS A 62 -8.83 16.43 -9.70
CA LYS A 62 -8.85 16.98 -11.07
C LYS A 62 -8.97 15.89 -12.13
N ASN A 63 -8.61 14.65 -11.78
CA ASN A 63 -8.46 13.52 -12.70
C ASN A 63 -9.44 12.37 -12.40
N SER A 64 -10.42 12.58 -11.53
CA SER A 64 -11.41 11.57 -11.15
C SER A 64 -12.66 12.17 -10.49
N GLY A 65 -13.66 11.35 -10.23
CA GLY A 65 -14.81 11.65 -9.39
C GLY A 65 -14.56 11.44 -7.89
N ILE A 66 -13.33 11.11 -7.49
CA ILE A 66 -12.94 10.97 -6.08
C ILE A 66 -12.74 12.36 -5.48
N LYS A 67 -13.24 12.55 -4.27
CA LYS A 67 -13.14 13.82 -3.53
C LYS A 67 -12.53 13.62 -2.17
N SER A 68 -11.85 14.63 -1.63
CA SER A 68 -11.36 14.66 -0.27
C SER A 68 -11.85 15.92 0.43
N MET A 69 -12.19 15.79 1.71
CA MET A 69 -12.60 16.92 2.52
C MET A 69 -12.10 16.78 3.94
N GLU A 70 -11.60 17.88 4.49
CA GLU A 70 -11.21 17.91 5.89
C GLU A 70 -12.44 18.10 6.78
N ARG A 71 -12.62 17.21 7.77
CA ARG A 71 -13.62 17.32 8.83
C ARG A 71 -13.02 16.89 10.16
N ASN A 72 -13.12 17.75 11.17
CA ASN A 72 -12.67 17.46 12.54
C ASN A 72 -11.20 16.97 12.62
N GLY A 73 -10.30 17.56 11.82
CA GLY A 73 -8.88 17.19 11.79
C GLY A 73 -8.57 15.85 11.11
N LYS A 74 -9.53 15.30 10.35
CA LYS A 74 -9.35 14.15 9.47
C LYS A 74 -9.72 14.50 8.03
N PHE A 75 -9.02 13.93 7.07
CA PHE A 75 -9.39 13.92 5.66
C PHE A 75 -10.30 12.73 5.38
N ILE A 76 -11.46 13.01 4.80
CA ILE A 76 -12.44 12.01 4.38
C ILE A 76 -12.42 11.98 2.85
N ILE A 77 -11.88 10.89 2.30
CA ILE A 77 -11.83 10.62 0.87
C ILE A 77 -13.11 9.90 0.47
N GLU A 78 -13.98 10.55 -0.29
CA GLU A 78 -15.19 9.96 -0.84
C GLU A 78 -14.90 9.27 -2.18
N VAL A 79 -15.09 7.95 -2.21
CA VAL A 79 -14.90 7.11 -3.39
C VAL A 79 -16.27 6.72 -3.93
N PRO A 80 -16.66 7.21 -5.12
CA PRO A 80 -17.92 6.82 -5.74
C PRO A 80 -17.84 5.39 -6.32
N PRO A 81 -18.98 4.80 -6.72
CA PRO A 81 -18.97 3.52 -7.43
C PRO A 81 -18.08 3.57 -8.67
N THR A 82 -17.51 2.44 -9.08
CA THR A 82 -16.56 2.35 -10.20
C THR A 82 -17.03 3.05 -11.48
N ALA A 83 -18.33 2.97 -11.80
CA ALA A 83 -18.93 3.60 -12.99
C ALA A 83 -18.92 5.14 -12.94
N GLU A 84 -18.76 5.73 -11.76
CA GLU A 84 -18.80 7.17 -11.50
C GLU A 84 -17.41 7.74 -11.14
N LEU A 85 -16.37 6.90 -11.16
CA LEU A 85 -14.99 7.34 -10.90
C LEU A 85 -14.47 8.31 -11.96
N ASN A 86 -15.04 8.33 -13.17
CA ASN A 86 -14.72 9.31 -14.22
C ASN A 86 -13.21 9.60 -14.38
N ILE A 87 -12.38 8.54 -14.38
CA ILE A 87 -10.92 8.65 -14.40
C ILE A 87 -10.47 9.32 -15.70
N ASN A 88 -9.66 10.38 -15.58
CA ASN A 88 -8.91 10.96 -16.69
C ASN A 88 -7.82 9.96 -17.14
N THR A 89 -8.10 9.21 -18.19
CA THR A 89 -7.23 8.13 -18.66
C THR A 89 -5.89 8.58 -19.21
N ASP A 90 -5.76 9.86 -19.56
CA ASP A 90 -4.50 10.45 -20.01
C ASP A 90 -3.53 10.65 -18.85
N LYS A 91 -4.06 10.78 -17.62
CA LYS A 91 -3.28 11.01 -16.40
C LYS A 91 -3.14 9.76 -15.53
N ILE A 92 -4.23 9.00 -15.41
CA ILE A 92 -4.33 7.85 -14.50
C ILE A 92 -4.68 6.59 -15.28
N ALA A 93 -3.87 5.56 -15.13
CA ALA A 93 -4.21 4.20 -15.53
C ALA A 93 -4.79 3.44 -14.33
N MET A 94 -5.94 2.80 -14.54
CA MET A 94 -6.61 2.02 -13.49
C MET A 94 -7.02 0.65 -14.03
N ARG A 95 -6.82 -0.38 -13.20
CA ARG A 95 -7.27 -1.76 -13.39
C ARG A 95 -7.91 -2.25 -12.09
N SER A 96 -8.59 -3.39 -12.12
CA SER A 96 -9.23 -3.91 -10.90
C SER A 96 -8.18 -4.28 -9.84
N ALA A 97 -7.14 -5.03 -10.22
CA ALA A 97 -6.00 -5.35 -9.36
C ALA A 97 -4.73 -4.57 -9.77
N GLU A 98 -3.86 -4.30 -8.80
CA GLU A 98 -2.60 -3.58 -8.99
C GLU A 98 -1.61 -4.34 -9.88
N ILE A 99 -1.62 -5.67 -9.79
CA ILE A 99 -0.74 -6.54 -10.59
C ILE A 99 -1.00 -6.42 -12.10
N ASP A 100 -2.23 -6.06 -12.50
CA ASP A 100 -2.61 -5.90 -13.92
C ASP A 100 -1.99 -4.65 -14.56
N LEU A 101 -1.45 -3.73 -13.76
CA LEU A 101 -0.76 -2.53 -14.22
C LEU A 101 0.75 -2.76 -14.42
N MET A 102 1.32 -3.87 -13.94
CA MET A 102 2.76 -4.12 -14.02
C MET A 102 3.27 -4.17 -15.46
N ALA A 103 2.54 -4.87 -16.35
CA ALA A 103 2.90 -4.93 -17.75
C ALA A 103 2.93 -3.53 -18.40
N THR A 104 2.00 -2.65 -18.03
CA THR A 104 1.95 -1.28 -18.56
C THR A 104 3.12 -0.41 -18.08
N LEU A 105 3.62 -0.66 -16.87
CA LEU A 105 4.83 0.00 -16.36
C LEU A 105 6.09 -0.50 -17.09
N GLU A 106 6.18 -1.81 -17.31
CA GLU A 106 7.32 -2.45 -18.00
C GLU A 106 7.40 -2.05 -19.48
N THR A 107 6.27 -1.92 -20.16
CA THR A 107 6.20 -1.48 -21.56
C THR A 107 6.45 0.01 -21.73
N GLY A 108 6.20 0.81 -20.69
CA GLY A 108 6.28 2.27 -20.69
C GLY A 108 4.97 2.96 -21.07
N ASP A 109 3.83 2.25 -21.00
CA ASP A 109 2.50 2.83 -21.22
C ASP A 109 2.03 3.70 -20.03
N ILE A 110 2.66 3.49 -18.86
CA ILE A 110 2.63 4.37 -17.70
C ILE A 110 4.05 4.60 -17.19
N ASP A 111 4.29 5.76 -16.60
CA ASP A 111 5.59 6.14 -16.06
C ASP A 111 5.78 5.67 -14.61
N TYR A 112 4.72 5.73 -13.80
CA TYR A 112 4.76 5.46 -12.37
C TYR A 112 3.59 4.60 -11.92
N LEU A 113 3.75 3.86 -10.83
CA LEU A 113 2.72 2.99 -10.30
C LEU A 113 2.79 2.99 -8.77
N PHE A 114 1.65 3.27 -8.12
CA PHE A 114 1.49 3.00 -6.69
C PHE A 114 1.29 1.50 -6.50
N ILE A 115 2.27 0.86 -5.87
CA ILE A 115 2.26 -0.57 -5.58
C ILE A 115 3.10 -0.89 -4.35
N TYR A 116 2.86 -2.05 -3.73
CA TYR A 116 3.68 -2.53 -2.62
C TYR A 116 5.13 -2.76 -3.07
N ARG A 117 6.07 -2.40 -2.19
CA ARG A 117 7.52 -2.64 -2.36
C ARG A 117 7.83 -4.08 -2.76
N SER A 118 7.13 -5.07 -2.19
CA SER A 118 7.36 -6.47 -2.51
C SER A 118 7.08 -6.81 -3.97
N VAL A 119 6.00 -6.27 -4.55
CA VAL A 119 5.66 -6.53 -5.95
C VAL A 119 6.66 -5.83 -6.88
N ALA A 120 7.00 -4.57 -6.60
CA ALA A 120 8.05 -3.87 -7.35
C ALA A 120 9.39 -4.62 -7.29
N TYR A 121 9.76 -5.14 -6.11
CA TYR A 121 10.97 -5.91 -5.91
C TYR A 121 10.95 -7.25 -6.66
N GLN A 122 9.82 -7.94 -6.71
CA GLN A 122 9.66 -9.18 -7.50
C GLN A 122 9.87 -8.93 -9.00
N HIS A 123 9.54 -7.74 -9.49
CA HIS A 123 9.73 -7.32 -10.89
C HIS A 123 11.06 -6.58 -11.17
N ARG A 124 12.01 -6.55 -10.21
CA ARG A 124 13.29 -5.84 -10.35
C ARG A 124 14.10 -6.23 -11.59
N TYR A 125 14.01 -7.49 -12.01
CA TYR A 125 14.71 -8.00 -13.20
C TYR A 125 14.01 -7.66 -14.53
N SER A 126 12.76 -7.18 -14.47
CA SER A 126 12.03 -6.64 -15.63
C SER A 126 12.33 -5.15 -15.87
N GLY A 127 13.28 -4.57 -15.11
CA GLY A 127 13.65 -3.16 -15.24
C GLY A 127 12.67 -2.20 -14.56
N VAL A 128 11.94 -2.71 -13.56
CA VAL A 128 11.15 -1.95 -12.58
C VAL A 128 12.07 -1.48 -11.46
N TYR A 129 11.91 -0.22 -11.09
CA TYR A 129 12.61 0.43 -9.99
C TYR A 129 11.58 1.14 -9.13
N PHE A 130 11.90 1.41 -7.89
CA PHE A 130 11.02 2.13 -6.97
C PHE A 130 11.82 3.18 -6.19
N ILE A 131 11.11 4.20 -5.75
CA ILE A 131 11.54 5.09 -4.69
C ILE A 131 10.87 4.63 -3.40
N GLU A 132 11.55 4.80 -2.27
CA GLU A 132 10.91 4.62 -0.96
C GLU A 132 10.25 5.95 -0.58
N LEU A 133 8.99 5.86 -0.12
CA LEU A 133 8.27 7.00 0.41
C LEU A 133 8.54 7.10 1.92
N PRO A 134 8.42 8.30 2.52
CA PRO A 134 8.57 8.46 3.96
C PRO A 134 7.64 7.53 4.75
N GLU A 135 8.16 6.93 5.83
CA GLU A 135 7.40 6.03 6.68
C GLU A 135 6.17 6.72 7.29
N GLU A 136 6.18 8.05 7.43
CA GLU A 136 5.04 8.85 7.89
C GLU A 136 3.83 8.80 6.94
N ILE A 137 4.01 8.38 5.68
CA ILE A 137 2.95 8.36 4.67
C ILE A 137 2.74 7.00 4.00
N ASP A 138 3.75 6.12 3.98
CA ASP A 138 3.75 4.88 3.19
C ASP A 138 2.95 3.72 3.80
N LEU A 139 2.41 3.94 5.01
CA LEU A 139 1.63 2.96 5.80
C LEU A 139 2.45 1.76 6.30
N SER A 140 3.78 1.81 6.35
CA SER A 140 4.61 0.67 6.76
C SER A 140 4.87 0.61 8.26
N ASN A 141 4.99 1.74 8.94
CA ASN A 141 5.51 1.81 10.31
C ASN A 141 4.39 2.03 11.35
N PRO A 142 4.17 1.06 12.28
CA PRO A 142 3.15 1.17 13.32
C PRO A 142 3.26 2.39 14.24
N SER A 143 4.45 2.98 14.40
CA SER A 143 4.66 4.19 15.20
C SER A 143 3.96 5.42 14.64
N PHE A 144 3.57 5.42 13.37
CA PHE A 144 2.84 6.52 12.73
C PHE A 144 1.33 6.30 12.62
N VAL A 145 0.76 5.34 13.37
CA VAL A 145 -0.69 5.04 13.35
C VAL A 145 -1.56 6.29 13.59
N ASP A 146 -1.13 7.19 14.47
CA ASP A 146 -1.86 8.44 14.75
C ASP A 146 -1.84 9.40 13.55
N VAL A 147 -0.77 9.38 12.76
CA VAL A 147 -0.68 10.15 11.50
C VAL A 147 -1.55 9.51 10.44
N TYR A 148 -1.44 8.20 10.25
CA TYR A 148 -2.24 7.46 9.27
C TYR A 148 -3.74 7.64 9.53
N SER A 149 -4.19 7.53 10.79
CA SER A 149 -5.60 7.62 11.17
C SER A 149 -6.27 8.98 10.90
N LYS A 150 -5.48 9.99 10.47
CA LYS A 150 -6.00 11.26 9.93
C LYS A 150 -6.67 11.11 8.58
N VAL A 151 -6.47 10.00 7.86
CA VAL A 151 -7.10 9.76 6.56
C VAL A 151 -8.08 8.60 6.64
N VAL A 152 -9.28 8.84 6.12
CA VAL A 152 -10.37 7.87 6.06
C VAL A 152 -10.90 7.81 4.64
N VAL A 153 -11.06 6.61 4.10
CA VAL A 153 -11.71 6.37 2.81
C VAL A 153 -13.15 5.95 3.05
N ASN A 154 -14.09 6.78 2.61
CA ASN A 154 -15.52 6.56 2.64
C ASN A 154 -16.00 6.12 1.24
N PHE A 155 -16.31 4.84 1.10
CA PHE A 155 -16.91 4.32 -0.12
C PHE A 155 -18.40 4.60 -0.12
N LEU A 156 -18.91 5.24 -1.17
CA LEU A 156 -20.36 5.51 -1.30
C LEU A 156 -21.21 4.23 -1.43
N THR A 157 -20.57 3.07 -1.56
CA THR A 157 -21.16 1.73 -1.47
C THR A 157 -21.44 1.29 -0.01
N GLY A 158 -21.01 2.06 1.00
CA GLY A 158 -21.33 1.87 2.42
C GLY A 158 -20.18 1.36 3.29
N LYS A 159 -18.97 1.25 2.76
CA LYS A 159 -17.77 0.85 3.52
C LYS A 159 -16.97 2.07 3.93
N ILE A 160 -16.46 2.07 5.16
CA ILE A 160 -15.53 3.11 5.64
C ILE A 160 -14.25 2.41 6.10
N ILE A 161 -13.10 2.86 5.61
CA ILE A 161 -11.79 2.32 5.97
C ILE A 161 -10.90 3.48 6.45
N GLU A 162 -10.48 3.41 7.70
CA GLU A 162 -9.44 4.29 8.23
C GLU A 162 -8.06 3.77 7.85
N ALA A 163 -7.15 4.67 7.46
CA ALA A 163 -5.78 4.31 7.12
C ALA A 163 -5.02 3.81 8.35
N LYS A 164 -4.33 2.68 8.18
CA LYS A 164 -3.64 1.94 9.23
C LYS A 164 -2.35 1.31 8.68
N PRO A 165 -1.39 0.97 9.54
CA PRO A 165 -0.19 0.27 9.12
C PRO A 165 -0.52 -1.04 8.40
N ILE A 166 0.22 -1.35 7.35
CA ILE A 166 0.09 -2.57 6.54
C ILE A 166 0.89 -3.67 7.22
N ILE A 167 0.21 -4.44 8.07
CA ILE A 167 0.79 -5.57 8.80
C ILE A 167 0.12 -6.85 8.34
N TYR A 168 0.92 -7.84 7.93
CA TYR A 168 0.43 -9.18 7.64
C TYR A 168 0.24 -9.97 8.94
N GLY A 169 -0.98 -10.44 9.16
CA GLY A 169 -1.33 -11.34 10.25
C GLY A 169 -1.55 -12.76 9.74
N ILE A 170 -1.20 -13.76 10.56
CA ILE A 170 -1.47 -15.17 10.31
C ILE A 170 -1.99 -15.82 11.58
N THR A 171 -2.86 -16.82 11.45
CA THR A 171 -3.42 -17.57 12.58
C THR A 171 -3.64 -19.04 12.23
N ILE A 172 -3.72 -19.90 13.25
CA ILE A 172 -4.25 -21.26 13.12
C ILE A 172 -5.73 -21.21 13.51
N PRO A 173 -6.68 -21.45 12.59
CA PRO A 173 -8.09 -21.50 12.94
C PRO A 173 -8.38 -22.53 14.02
N LEU A 174 -9.32 -22.23 14.93
CA LEU A 174 -9.67 -23.11 16.05
C LEU A 174 -10.11 -24.52 15.60
N ASN A 175 -10.73 -24.58 14.42
CA ASN A 175 -11.24 -25.79 13.76
C ASN A 175 -10.27 -26.39 12.72
N ALA A 176 -8.98 -26.00 12.73
CA ALA A 176 -7.98 -26.58 11.84
C ALA A 176 -7.93 -28.11 11.99
N GLN A 177 -8.13 -28.83 10.89
CA GLN A 177 -8.17 -30.30 10.88
C GLN A 177 -6.79 -30.93 11.14
N ASN A 178 -5.72 -30.20 10.82
CA ASN A 178 -4.35 -30.68 10.97
C ASN A 178 -3.49 -29.62 11.70
N LYS A 179 -3.71 -29.50 13.01
CA LYS A 179 -3.06 -28.49 13.85
C LYS A 179 -1.54 -28.67 13.89
N ASP A 180 -1.05 -29.90 13.94
CA ASP A 180 0.39 -30.17 14.02
C ASP A 180 1.12 -29.69 12.75
N ASN A 181 0.56 -29.93 11.56
CA ASN A 181 1.13 -29.41 10.33
C ASN A 181 1.01 -27.88 10.21
N ALA A 182 -0.08 -27.28 10.72
CA ALA A 182 -0.20 -25.84 10.79
C ALA A 182 0.87 -25.21 11.70
N ILE A 183 1.18 -25.84 12.84
CA ILE A 183 2.28 -25.45 13.73
C ILE A 183 3.62 -25.57 13.00
N ASN A 184 3.89 -26.69 12.34
CA ASN A 184 5.15 -26.88 11.61
C ASN A 184 5.32 -25.86 10.46
N PHE A 185 4.23 -25.52 9.77
CA PHE A 185 4.24 -24.47 8.76
C PHE A 185 4.58 -23.10 9.34
N LEU A 186 3.97 -22.73 10.47
CA LEU A 186 4.28 -21.47 11.16
C LEU A 186 5.70 -21.44 11.71
N ILE A 187 6.25 -22.57 12.17
CA ILE A 187 7.66 -22.67 12.56
C ILE A 187 8.57 -22.37 11.37
N LEU A 188 8.28 -22.93 10.19
CA LEU A 188 9.04 -22.65 8.97
C LEU A 188 8.91 -21.18 8.57
N LEU A 189 7.71 -20.62 8.64
CA LEU A 189 7.43 -19.23 8.29
C LEU A 189 8.20 -18.24 9.18
N LEU A 190 8.27 -18.51 10.48
CA LEU A 190 8.81 -17.59 11.49
C LEU A 190 10.31 -17.79 11.79
N ASN A 191 10.90 -18.91 11.38
CA ASN A 191 12.34 -19.14 11.56
C ASN A 191 13.19 -18.41 10.51
N GLU A 192 14.52 -18.50 10.62
CA GLU A 192 15.47 -17.86 9.71
C GLU A 192 15.25 -18.21 8.22
N THR A 193 14.76 -19.43 7.92
CA THR A 193 14.46 -19.83 6.54
C THR A 193 13.28 -19.04 5.99
N GLY A 194 12.18 -18.96 6.74
CA GLY A 194 11.02 -18.17 6.34
C GLY A 194 11.33 -16.68 6.24
N GLN A 195 12.05 -16.14 7.22
CA GLN A 195 12.52 -14.75 7.22
C GLN A 195 13.31 -14.41 5.96
N LYS A 196 14.27 -15.26 5.59
CA LYS A 196 15.07 -15.10 4.37
C LYS A 196 14.20 -15.15 3.10
N ILE A 197 13.21 -16.05 3.04
CA ILE A 197 12.27 -16.11 1.91
C ILE A 197 11.50 -14.79 1.76
N PHE A 198 11.03 -14.20 2.86
CA PHE A 198 10.36 -12.90 2.84
C PHE A 198 11.28 -11.78 2.31
N GLU A 199 12.51 -11.70 2.85
CA GLU A 199 13.51 -10.71 2.43
C GLU A 199 13.86 -10.83 0.95
N GLU A 200 14.07 -12.06 0.45
CA GLU A 200 14.34 -12.35 -0.96
C GLU A 200 13.17 -12.00 -1.90
N ASN A 201 11.97 -11.83 -1.34
CA ASN A 201 10.76 -11.39 -2.02
C ASN A 201 10.38 -9.93 -1.73
N GLY A 202 11.26 -9.17 -1.07
CA GLY A 202 11.06 -7.73 -0.83
C GLY A 202 10.04 -7.42 0.25
N GLN A 203 9.68 -8.39 1.09
CA GLN A 203 8.85 -8.22 2.28
C GLN A 203 9.74 -8.26 3.52
N ILE A 204 9.66 -7.23 4.36
CA ILE A 204 10.49 -7.14 5.56
C ILE A 204 9.71 -7.80 6.71
N PRO A 205 10.18 -8.93 7.27
CA PRO A 205 9.50 -9.60 8.37
C PRO A 205 9.66 -8.81 9.67
N ILE A 206 8.63 -8.84 10.53
CA ILE A 206 8.73 -8.36 11.92
C ILE A 206 9.37 -9.48 12.75
N VAL A 207 10.55 -9.24 13.31
CA VAL A 207 11.33 -10.25 14.05
C VAL A 207 11.77 -9.71 15.42
N PRO A 208 11.37 -10.34 16.54
CA PRO A 208 10.37 -11.42 16.63
C PRO A 208 8.98 -10.95 16.15
N ALA A 209 8.16 -11.88 15.67
CA ALA A 209 6.80 -11.54 15.26
C ALA A 209 5.94 -11.14 16.48
N ILE A 210 4.89 -10.34 16.27
CA ILE A 210 4.06 -9.84 17.37
C ILE A 210 2.79 -10.68 17.47
N CYS A 211 2.37 -11.05 18.69
CA CYS A 211 1.10 -11.74 18.94
C CYS A 211 0.23 -11.01 19.97
N ASP A 212 -1.08 -11.22 19.88
CA ASP A 212 -2.06 -10.61 20.80
C ASP A 212 -2.14 -11.32 22.16
N ASN A 213 -1.96 -12.64 22.19
CA ASN A 213 -2.00 -13.44 23.41
C ASN A 213 -1.05 -14.63 23.28
N ILE A 214 0.09 -14.57 23.95
CA ILE A 214 1.14 -15.59 23.84
C ILE A 214 0.72 -16.92 24.49
N GLU A 215 -0.15 -16.86 25.51
CA GLU A 215 -0.62 -18.05 26.22
C GLU A 215 -1.56 -18.92 25.38
N ASN A 216 -2.29 -18.31 24.44
CA ASN A 216 -3.13 -19.03 23.49
C ASN A 216 -2.34 -19.70 22.36
N LEU A 217 -1.03 -19.43 22.23
CA LEU A 217 -0.20 -20.04 21.20
C LEU A 217 0.36 -21.41 21.62
N PRO A 218 0.45 -22.36 20.67
CA PRO A 218 1.24 -23.58 20.84
C PRO A 218 2.65 -23.27 21.35
N ILE A 219 3.11 -24.02 22.35
CA ILE A 219 4.39 -23.80 23.04
C ILE A 219 5.57 -23.73 22.06
N GLN A 220 5.50 -24.46 20.95
CA GLN A 220 6.52 -24.51 19.90
C GLN A 220 6.70 -23.17 19.15
N LEU A 221 5.64 -22.33 19.11
CA LEU A 221 5.65 -21.04 18.42
C LEU A 221 6.13 -19.89 19.33
N ARG A 222 6.00 -20.03 20.65
CA ARG A 222 6.24 -18.94 21.62
C ARG A 222 7.65 -18.35 21.56
N LYS A 223 8.65 -19.12 21.12
CA LYS A 223 10.04 -18.63 20.97
C LYS A 223 10.27 -17.70 19.77
N TYR A 224 9.33 -17.63 18.82
CA TYR A 224 9.44 -16.81 17.62
C TYR A 224 8.63 -15.51 17.69
N VAL A 225 7.93 -15.28 18.81
CA VAL A 225 7.00 -14.17 18.97
C VAL A 225 7.25 -13.40 20.27
N VAL A 226 6.77 -12.17 20.30
CA VAL A 226 6.62 -11.34 21.50
C VAL A 226 5.17 -10.86 21.61
N GLU A 227 4.69 -10.72 22.84
CA GLU A 227 3.35 -10.17 23.09
C GLU A 227 3.37 -8.64 22.93
N LYS A 228 2.31 -8.08 22.35
CA LYS A 228 2.17 -6.64 22.10
C LYS A 228 2.01 -5.82 23.38
#